data_AF-M1AE27-F1
#
_entry.id   AF-M1AE27-F1
#
_cell.length_a   1.000
_cell.length_b   1.000
_cell.length_c   1.000
_cell.angle_alpha   90.00
_cell.angle_beta   90.00
_cell.angle_gamma   90.00
#
_symmetry.space_group_name_H-M   'P 1'
#
loop_
_entity.id
_entity.type
_entity.pdbx_description
1 polymer ?
#
loop_
_entity_poly.entity_id
_entity_poly.type
_entity_poly.pdbx_seq_one_letter_code
_entity_poly.pdbx_strand_id
1 'polypeptide(L)' 'MLMKYDKNKDGKLSKQELRLAFKEMGLHFCRWKAGKALRHADKNGDGYINEDEMSELVQYATRWGLSIS' A
#
# COMPACT_ATOMS: atom_id res chain seq x y z
N MET A 1 -2.58 -9.35 5.59
CA MET A 1 -1.22 -8.99 5.13
C MET A 1 -0.98 -7.51 4.99
N LEU A 2 -1.89 -6.76 4.37
CA LEU A 2 -1.85 -5.30 4.39
C LEU A 2 -2.90 -4.68 5.33
N MET A 3 -4.01 -5.38 5.58
CA MET A 3 -4.98 -5.05 6.65
C MET A 3 -4.37 -5.00 8.06
N LYS A 4 -3.17 -5.54 8.26
CA LYS A 4 -2.41 -5.34 9.50
C LYS A 4 -2.07 -3.86 9.73
N TYR A 5 -1.88 -3.12 8.64
CA TYR A 5 -1.47 -1.72 8.64
C TYR A 5 -2.66 -0.77 8.47
N ASP A 6 -3.85 -1.30 8.20
CA ASP A 6 -5.13 -0.61 8.34
C ASP A 6 -5.35 -0.32 9.85
N LYS A 7 -5.01 0.89 10.26
CA LYS A 7 -5.06 1.33 11.66
C LYS A 7 -6.45 1.80 12.05
N ASN A 8 -7.17 2.40 11.11
CA ASN A 8 -8.52 2.87 11.34
C ASN A 8 -9.58 1.76 11.16
N LYS A 9 -9.18 0.57 10.68
CA LYS A 9 -10.02 -0.60 10.43
C LYS A 9 -11.20 -0.27 9.53
N ASP A 10 -10.97 0.61 8.55
CA ASP A 10 -12.00 0.99 7.59
C ASP A 10 -12.09 0.02 6.40
N GLY A 11 -11.22 -0.99 6.36
CA GLY A 11 -11.13 -1.96 5.27
C GLY A 11 -10.34 -1.45 4.07
N LYS A 12 -9.69 -0.29 4.22
CA LYS A 12 -8.96 0.42 3.17
C LYS A 12 -7.56 0.75 3.66
N LEU A 13 -6.65 1.03 2.73
CA LEU A 13 -5.36 1.62 3.08
C LEU A 13 -5.28 3.04 2.55
N SER A 14 -5.19 3.99 3.47
CA SER A 14 -4.84 5.35 3.13
C SER A 14 -3.36 5.46 2.74
N LYS A 15 -3.01 6.50 1.96
CA LYS A 15 -1.62 6.85 1.65
C LYS A 15 -0.70 6.94 2.88
N GLN A 16 -1.24 7.34 4.02
CA GLN A 16 -0.47 7.44 5.26
C GLN A 16 -0.13 6.07 5.82
N GLU A 17 -1.09 5.15 5.86
CA GLU A 17 -0.91 3.78 6.34
C GLU A 17 -0.01 2.99 5.42
N LEU A 18 -0.19 3.13 4.11
CA LEU A 18 0.67 2.54 3.10
C LEU A 18 2.13 2.98 3.23
N ARG A 19 2.34 4.27 3.52
CA ARG A 19 3.68 4.82 3.80
C ARG A 19 4.28 4.23 5.09
N LEU A 20 3.48 4.06 6.14
CA LEU A 20 3.92 3.45 7.39
C LEU A 20 4.28 1.99 7.19
N ALA A 21 3.44 1.24 6.47
CA ALA A 21 3.69 -0.15 6.10
C ALA A 21 5.03 -0.28 5.37
N PHE A 22 5.27 0.56 4.37
CA PHE A 22 6.54 0.56 3.64
C PHE A 22 7.74 0.98 4.50
N LYS A 23 7.53 1.87 5.48
CA LYS A 23 8.57 2.24 6.43
C LYS A 23 8.91 1.08 7.37
N GLU A 24 7.91 0.37 7.88
CA GLU A 24 8.11 -0.80 8.74
C GLU A 24 8.75 -1.98 8.00
N MET A 25 8.46 -2.14 6.70
CA MET A 25 9.12 -3.13 5.84
C MET A 25 10.57 -2.74 5.46
N GLY A 26 11.10 -1.61 5.96
CA GLY A 26 12.48 -1.19 5.72
C GLY A 26 12.75 -0.65 4.32
N LEU A 27 11.70 -0.26 3.56
CA LEU A 27 11.91 0.33 2.24
C LEU A 27 12.47 1.74 2.34
N HIS A 28 13.55 1.98 1.63
CA HIS A 28 14.00 3.34 1.35
C HIS A 28 13.05 4.03 0.35
N PHE A 29 12.89 5.34 0.49
CA PHE A 29 11.96 6.15 -0.30
C PHE A 29 10.48 5.78 -0.14
N CYS A 30 10.05 5.37 1.07
CA CYS A 30 8.66 4.97 1.36
C CYS A 30 7.63 6.01 0.91
N ARG A 31 7.91 7.32 0.99
CA ARG A 31 6.98 8.36 0.52
C ARG A 31 6.76 8.32 -0.99
N TRP A 32 7.84 8.20 -1.77
CA TRP A 32 7.76 8.15 -3.23
C TRP A 32 7.14 6.83 -3.68
N LYS A 33 7.59 5.72 -3.08
CA LYS A 33 7.04 4.37 -3.31
C LYS A 33 5.57 4.28 -2.94
N ALA A 34 5.15 4.73 -1.75
CA ALA A 34 3.73 4.78 -1.36
C ALA A 34 2.89 5.58 -2.34
N GLY A 35 3.37 6.76 -2.76
CA GLY A 35 2.65 7.56 -3.76
C GLY A 35 2.54 6.86 -5.12
N LYS A 36 3.62 6.21 -5.58
CA LYS A 36 3.64 5.44 -6.83
C LYS A 36 2.73 4.21 -6.78
N ALA A 37 2.79 3.45 -5.68
CA ALA A 37 2.01 2.25 -5.49
C ALA A 37 0.52 2.60 -5.33
N LEU A 38 0.21 3.61 -4.51
CA LEU A 38 -1.14 4.14 -4.37
C LEU A 38 -1.68 4.54 -5.74
N ARG A 39 -1.01 5.45 -6.46
CA ARG A 39 -1.50 5.92 -7.77
C ARG A 39 -1.57 4.83 -8.86
N HIS A 40 -0.90 3.70 -8.65
CA HIS A 40 -0.96 2.57 -9.58
C HIS A 40 -2.11 1.62 -9.26
N ALA A 41 -2.41 1.43 -7.98
CA ALA A 41 -3.44 0.53 -7.49
C ALA A 41 -4.81 1.23 -7.31
N ASP A 42 -4.82 2.51 -6.97
CA ASP A 42 -5.98 3.41 -6.89
C ASP A 42 -6.55 3.64 -8.29
N LYS A 43 -7.46 2.75 -8.71
CA LYS A 43 -8.12 2.78 -10.02
C LYS A 43 -9.36 3.65 -9.97
N ASN A 44 -10.02 3.71 -8.81
CA ASN A 44 -11.21 4.52 -8.62
C ASN A 44 -10.88 6.02 -8.39
N GLY A 45 -9.63 6.36 -8.07
CA GLY A 45 -9.15 7.72 -7.85
C GLY A 45 -9.61 8.32 -6.52
N ASP A 46 -9.99 7.50 -5.54
CA ASP A 46 -10.48 7.96 -4.25
C ASP A 46 -9.34 8.35 -3.27
N GLY A 47 -8.09 8.01 -3.63
CA GLY A 47 -6.91 8.26 -2.80
C GLY A 47 -6.69 7.24 -1.68
N TYR A 48 -7.44 6.15 -1.69
CA TYR A 48 -7.37 4.99 -0.82
C TYR A 48 -7.18 3.72 -1.67
N ILE A 49 -6.83 2.63 -1.00
CA ILE A 49 -6.74 1.31 -1.62
C ILE A 49 -7.76 0.43 -0.94
N ASN A 50 -8.83 0.09 -1.66
CA ASN A 50 -9.84 -0.83 -1.17
C ASN A 50 -9.42 -2.29 -1.39
N GLU A 51 -10.21 -3.25 -0.91
CA GLU A 51 -9.89 -4.68 -1.03
C GLU A 51 -9.67 -5.14 -2.48
N ASP A 52 -10.50 -4.66 -3.42
CA ASP A 52 -10.35 -4.94 -4.85
C ASP A 52 -9.03 -4.41 -5.45
N GLU A 53 -8.57 -3.26 -4.94
CA GLU A 53 -7.34 -2.58 -5.39
C GLU A 53 -6.10 -3.08 -4.67
N MET A 54 -6.28 -3.76 -3.53
CA MET A 54 -5.19 -4.26 -2.70
C MET A 54 -4.35 -5.31 -3.43
N SER A 55 -4.96 -6.11 -4.31
CA SER A 55 -4.25 -7.10 -5.12
C SER A 55 -3.23 -6.43 -6.06
N GLU A 56 -3.59 -5.32 -6.70
CA GLU A 56 -2.69 -4.56 -7.56
C GLU A 56 -1.54 -3.93 -6.76
N LEU A 57 -1.87 -3.43 -5.57
CA LEU A 57 -0.88 -2.87 -4.65
C LEU A 57 0.16 -3.92 -4.23
N VAL A 58 -0.30 -5.12 -3.83
CA VAL A 58 0.57 -6.24 -3.45
C VAL A 58 1.46 -6.61 -4.62
N GLN A 59 0.88 -6.81 -5.81
CA GLN A 59 1.63 -7.22 -7.00
C GLN A 59 2.71 -6.17 -7.37
N TYR A 60 2.39 -4.89 -7.25
CA TYR A 60 3.34 -3.80 -7.47
C TYR A 60 4.44 -3.73 -6.39
N ALA A 61 4.08 -3.99 -5.13
CA ALA A 61 5.03 -4.05 -4.02
C ALA A 61 5.97 -5.26 -4.13
N THR A 62 5.49 -6.42 -4.57
CA THR A 62 6.31 -7.61 -4.83
C THR A 62 7.39 -7.34 -5.88
N ARG A 63 7.08 -6.49 -6.88
CA ARG A 63 8.06 -6.04 -7.89
C ARG A 63 9.22 -5.23 -7.29
N TRP A 64 9.10 -4.73 -6.07
CA TRP A 64 10.19 -4.08 -5.31
C TRP A 64 10.95 -5.03 -4.39
N GLY A 65 10.72 -6.35 -4.48
CA GLY A 65 11.37 -7.35 -3.64
C GLY A 65 10.76 -7.45 -2.23
N LEU A 66 9.55 -6.94 -2.03
CA LEU A 66 8.83 -7.10 -0.78
C LEU A 66 8.15 -8.46 -0.76
N SER A 67 8.68 -9.39 0.03
CA SER A 67 7.94 -10.60 0.40
C SER A 67 6.88 -10.21 1.42
N ILE A 68 5.67 -9.98 0.91
CA ILE A 68 4.47 -9.89 1.72
C ILE A 68 4.06 -11.36 1.97
N SER A 69 4.74 -12.03 2.91
CA SER A 69 4.51 -13.44 3.33
C SER A 69 4.02 -13.57 4.77
#